data_AF-A0A9E3FP25-F1
#
_entry.id   AF-A0A9E3FP25-F1
#
_cell.length_a   1.000
_cell.length_b   1.000
_cell.length_c   1.000
_cell.angle_alpha   90.00
_cell.angle_beta   90.00
_cell.angle_gamma   90.00
#
_symmetry.space_group_name_H-M   'P 1'
#
loop_
_entity.id
_entity.type
_entity.pdbx_description
1 polymer ?
#
loop_
_entity_poly.entity_id
_entity_poly.type
_entity_poly.pdbx_seq_one_letter_code
_entity_poly.pdbx_strand_id
1 'polypeptide(L)'
;EPNGTSIVDVTDPAHPKYLHHIPGQEGKYESGGAQMVRVCDGKSLPKGDPGAVYMLRAVGSQGHEVWNVANPENPVLVTKIGEGLKDTHKNFWECDTGIAYLVSGAPDWRTRRMTQVYDLSDPAHPRKIRDFGLPGQEPGATGAVPTELHGPISTGKQGNRVYFGYGTDKGGIVQIVDREKLLSGPKEPTADNLRYPEIARLPMSAFNGAHTTFPMPGMPVKEFSNDKDGKSRDIVMIVDEAILNECAEPRQMVWFADVTTETRPMMISSFTVPEASGHFCERGGRFGSHSSNESMAPVYYKKMAFIAFFNAGVRALDIRDPYHPKEVGYFISAITDKTDKRCVTTDEKERCKVAIQTNNVETDDRGFVYIVDRANTGLHILELTGDARAVAGLP
;
A
#
# COMPACT_ATOMS: atom_id res chain seq x y z
N GLU A 1 -15.54 18.70 10.58
CA GLU A 1 -14.62 18.93 9.44
C GLU A 1 -14.68 17.71 8.54
N PRO A 2 -14.55 17.84 7.20
CA PRO A 2 -14.39 16.70 6.32
C PRO A 2 -13.20 15.82 6.72
N ASN A 3 -13.22 14.54 6.33
CA ASN A 3 -12.04 13.66 6.43
C ASN A 3 -10.85 14.30 5.69
N GLY A 4 -9.62 13.86 5.97
CA GLY A 4 -8.44 14.48 5.35
C GLY A 4 -7.13 13.89 5.85
N THR A 5 -6.11 14.74 5.90
CA THR A 5 -4.75 14.36 6.35
C THR A 5 -4.44 15.10 7.66
N SER A 6 -4.22 14.35 8.73
CA SER A 6 -3.72 14.90 10.00
C SER A 6 -2.19 14.87 10.03
N ILE A 7 -1.58 15.99 10.43
CA ILE A 7 -0.14 16.11 10.67
C ILE A 7 0.09 16.05 12.17
N VAL A 8 0.93 15.12 12.60
CA VAL A 8 1.22 14.84 14.01
C VAL A 8 2.73 14.87 14.23
N ASP A 9 3.18 15.69 15.18
CA ASP A 9 4.56 15.69 15.66
C ASP A 9 4.78 14.45 16.54
N VAL A 10 5.73 13.63 16.11
CA VAL A 10 6.17 12.40 16.78
C VAL A 10 7.66 12.45 17.13
N THR A 11 8.22 13.65 17.30
CA THR A 11 9.59 13.86 17.78
C THR A 11 9.80 13.20 19.13
N ASP A 12 8.81 13.32 20.03
CA ASP A 12 8.65 12.49 21.22
C ASP A 12 7.46 11.53 21.03
N PRO A 13 7.71 10.27 20.64
CA PRO A 13 6.66 9.27 20.44
C PRO A 13 5.81 8.97 21.68
N ALA A 14 6.31 9.25 22.89
CA ALA A 14 5.53 9.09 24.12
C ALA A 14 4.52 10.23 24.32
N HIS A 15 4.72 11.37 23.67
CA HIS A 15 3.87 12.55 23.76
C HIS A 15 3.57 13.14 22.37
N PRO A 16 2.88 12.40 21.49
CA PRO A 16 2.57 12.87 20.15
C PRO A 16 1.67 14.11 20.20
N LYS A 17 1.95 15.10 19.35
CA LYS A 17 1.19 16.35 19.29
C LYS A 17 0.53 16.53 17.94
N TYR A 18 -0.78 16.69 17.95
CA TYR A 18 -1.52 17.06 16.76
C TYR A 18 -1.18 18.50 16.35
N LEU A 19 -0.75 18.70 15.11
CA LEU A 19 -0.32 20.01 14.61
C LEU A 19 -1.34 20.65 13.68
N HIS A 20 -1.84 19.90 12.71
CA HIS A 20 -2.65 20.47 11.63
C HIS A 20 -3.58 19.44 10.99
N HIS A 21 -4.74 19.89 10.49
CA HIS A 21 -5.59 19.14 9.56
C HIS A 21 -5.51 19.76 8.19
N ILE A 22 -5.25 18.96 7.15
CA ILE A 22 -5.50 19.37 5.78
C ILE A 22 -6.80 18.68 5.33
N PRO A 23 -7.92 19.41 5.18
CA PRO A 23 -9.18 18.84 4.74
C PRO A 23 -9.03 18.09 3.40
N GLY A 24 -9.74 16.98 3.30
CA GLY A 24 -10.02 16.27 2.05
C GLY A 24 -11.33 16.75 1.44
N GLN A 25 -11.96 15.89 0.65
CA GLN A 25 -13.24 16.20 0.02
C GLN A 25 -14.42 15.95 0.96
N GLU A 26 -15.58 16.52 0.63
CA GLU A 26 -16.83 16.09 1.27
C GLU A 26 -17.13 14.64 0.88
N GLY A 27 -17.38 13.79 1.88
CA GLY A 27 -17.61 12.38 1.66
C GLY A 27 -17.35 11.55 2.90
N LYS A 28 -17.71 10.26 2.83
CA LYS A 28 -17.42 9.27 3.87
C LYS A 28 -16.36 8.31 3.36
N TYR A 29 -15.55 7.77 4.26
CA TYR A 29 -14.50 6.82 3.91
C TYR A 29 -13.57 7.40 2.83
N GLU A 30 -13.27 6.61 1.80
CA GLU A 30 -12.37 6.97 0.71
C GLU A 30 -12.84 8.22 -0.06
N SER A 31 -14.14 8.42 -0.28
CA SER A 31 -14.60 9.55 -1.11
C SER A 31 -14.28 10.92 -0.53
N GLY A 32 -14.12 11.03 0.80
CA GLY A 32 -13.66 12.24 1.47
C GLY A 32 -12.25 12.15 2.03
N GLY A 33 -11.59 11.00 1.92
CA GLY A 33 -10.33 10.72 2.59
C GLY A 33 -9.08 11.15 1.82
N ALA A 34 -7.92 10.88 2.42
CA ALA A 34 -6.61 10.90 1.77
C ALA A 34 -5.97 9.52 2.00
N GLN A 35 -6.27 8.59 1.11
CA GLN A 35 -6.03 7.14 1.27
C GLN A 35 -4.55 6.77 1.25
N MET A 36 -3.71 7.66 0.73
CA MET A 36 -2.29 7.43 0.61
C MET A 36 -1.49 8.73 0.59
N VAL A 37 -0.36 8.72 1.29
CA VAL A 37 0.61 9.81 1.29
C VAL A 37 2.02 9.29 0.99
N ARG A 38 2.83 10.12 0.34
CA ARG A 38 4.28 9.95 0.19
C ARG A 38 4.97 11.27 0.48
N VAL A 39 6.12 11.21 1.14
CA VAL A 39 6.86 12.41 1.54
C VAL A 39 8.28 12.32 0.98
N CYS A 40 8.74 13.40 0.37
CA CYS A 40 10.10 13.55 -0.14
C CYS A 40 10.69 14.87 0.37
N ASP A 41 11.93 14.82 0.88
CA ASP A 41 12.71 16.04 1.06
C ASP A 41 12.95 16.69 -0.30
N GLY A 42 12.79 18.01 -0.40
CA GLY A 42 13.00 18.74 -1.64
C GLY A 42 14.44 18.64 -2.16
N LYS A 43 15.42 18.53 -1.26
CA LYS A 43 16.84 18.28 -1.60
C LYS A 43 17.09 16.94 -2.29
N SER A 44 16.20 15.96 -2.12
CA SER A 44 16.32 14.63 -2.73
C SER A 44 15.76 14.61 -4.15
N LEU A 45 14.86 15.55 -4.48
CA LEU A 45 14.25 15.67 -5.79
C LEU A 45 15.18 16.41 -6.77
N PRO A 46 15.22 16.01 -8.06
CA PRO A 46 16.14 16.64 -9.02
C PRO A 46 15.96 18.15 -9.22
N LYS A 47 14.75 18.67 -9.02
CA LYS A 47 14.41 20.10 -9.18
C LYS A 47 13.58 20.64 -7.99
N GLY A 48 13.59 19.93 -6.86
CA GLY A 48 12.89 20.39 -5.66
C GLY A 48 13.61 21.57 -5.00
N ASP A 49 12.87 22.40 -4.27
CA ASP A 49 13.46 23.39 -3.38
C ASP A 49 14.17 22.67 -2.21
N PRO A 50 15.49 22.83 -2.01
CA PRO A 50 16.22 22.16 -0.93
C PRO A 50 15.70 22.47 0.49
N GLY A 51 15.00 23.60 0.68
CA GLY A 51 14.38 23.98 1.95
C GLY A 51 12.95 23.45 2.16
N ALA A 52 12.38 22.78 1.15
CA ALA A 52 11.03 22.23 1.22
C ALA A 52 11.01 20.76 1.64
N VAL A 53 9.86 20.32 2.15
CA VAL A 53 9.50 18.91 2.34
C VAL A 53 8.17 18.73 1.65
N TYR A 54 8.10 17.89 0.63
CA TYR A 54 6.90 17.74 -0.20
C TYR A 54 6.12 16.50 0.21
N MET A 55 4.81 16.66 0.44
CA MET A 55 3.86 15.57 0.65
C MET A 55 2.95 15.44 -0.57
N LEU A 56 3.05 14.32 -1.28
CA LEU A 56 2.07 13.87 -2.26
C LEU A 56 0.94 13.13 -1.54
N ARG A 57 -0.31 13.46 -1.83
CA ARG A 57 -1.49 12.74 -1.32
C ARG A 57 -2.55 12.53 -2.39
N ALA A 58 -3.32 11.44 -2.27
CA ALA A 58 -4.61 11.34 -2.93
C ALA A 58 -5.64 12.24 -2.21
N VAL A 59 -6.60 12.80 -2.93
CA VAL A 59 -7.68 13.61 -2.36
C VAL A 59 -9.05 13.11 -2.84
N GLY A 60 -9.71 12.36 -1.97
CA GLY A 60 -11.01 11.76 -2.22
C GLY A 60 -10.99 10.85 -3.43
N SER A 61 -11.87 11.13 -4.39
CA SER A 61 -12.00 10.36 -5.63
C SER A 61 -11.71 11.19 -6.89
N GLN A 62 -11.07 12.35 -6.75
CA GLN A 62 -11.04 13.36 -7.83
C GLN A 62 -9.65 13.83 -8.24
N GLY A 63 -8.62 13.55 -7.45
CA GLY A 63 -7.29 14.09 -7.74
C GLY A 63 -6.20 13.65 -6.77
N HIS A 64 -5.00 14.17 -7.05
CA HIS A 64 -3.86 14.14 -6.15
C HIS A 64 -3.39 15.56 -5.89
N GLU A 65 -2.72 15.78 -4.78
CA GLU A 65 -2.18 17.10 -4.41
C GLU A 65 -0.75 16.94 -3.93
N VAL A 66 0.07 17.95 -4.19
CA VAL A 66 1.38 18.11 -3.55
C VAL A 66 1.35 19.33 -2.66
N TRP A 67 1.81 19.15 -1.42
CA TRP A 67 1.89 20.17 -0.39
C TRP A 67 3.35 20.32 0.06
N ASN A 68 3.79 21.54 0.36
CA ASN A 68 5.00 21.78 1.11
C ASN A 68 4.64 21.74 2.61
N VAL A 69 5.21 20.78 3.31
CA VAL A 69 5.01 20.51 4.74
C VAL A 69 6.27 20.76 5.58
N ALA A 70 7.25 21.52 5.05
CA ALA A 70 8.45 21.91 5.79
C ALA A 70 8.12 22.68 7.08
N ASN A 71 7.03 23.46 7.08
CA ASN A 71 6.37 23.96 8.28
C ASN A 71 5.09 23.13 8.51
N PRO A 72 5.13 22.07 9.32
CA PRO A 72 4.00 21.14 9.48
C PRO A 72 2.77 21.77 10.16
N GLU A 73 2.94 22.88 10.87
CA GLU A 73 1.82 23.64 11.47
C GLU A 73 1.09 24.52 10.44
N ASN A 74 1.75 24.86 9.33
CA ASN A 74 1.23 25.74 8.28
C ASN A 74 1.61 25.17 6.88
N PRO A 75 1.07 24.00 6.51
CA PRO A 75 1.35 23.40 5.21
C PRO A 75 0.81 24.25 4.06
N VAL A 76 1.54 24.32 2.96
CA VAL A 76 1.20 25.15 1.79
C VAL A 76 0.95 24.27 0.58
N LEU A 77 -0.22 24.41 -0.07
CA LEU A 77 -0.51 23.70 -1.31
C LEU A 77 0.46 24.18 -2.40
N VAL A 78 1.12 23.23 -3.07
CA VAL A 78 2.05 23.49 -4.18
C VAL A 78 1.33 23.32 -5.50
N THR A 79 0.68 22.18 -5.70
CA THR A 79 -0.02 21.89 -6.95
C THR A 79 -1.11 20.84 -6.78
N LYS A 80 -2.05 20.83 -7.72
CA LYS A 80 -3.07 19.79 -7.87
C LYS A 80 -2.77 18.99 -9.13
N ILE A 81 -2.85 17.67 -9.05
CA ILE A 81 -2.55 16.75 -10.15
C ILE A 81 -3.81 15.98 -10.51
N GLY A 82 -4.17 16.09 -11.79
CA GLY A 82 -5.38 15.49 -12.32
C GLY A 82 -6.59 16.40 -12.19
N GLU A 83 -7.49 16.31 -13.17
CA GLU A 83 -8.79 16.96 -13.17
C GLU A 83 -9.82 15.97 -13.70
N GLY A 84 -10.99 15.90 -13.06
CA GLY A 84 -12.07 14.98 -13.45
C GLY A 84 -11.72 13.50 -13.30
N LEU A 85 -10.69 13.17 -12.51
CA LEU A 85 -10.35 11.79 -12.22
C LEU A 85 -11.48 11.11 -11.44
N LYS A 86 -11.54 9.79 -11.55
CA LYS A 86 -12.44 8.94 -10.78
C LYS A 86 -11.62 8.12 -9.81
N ASP A 87 -12.13 7.94 -8.59
CA ASP A 87 -11.65 6.93 -7.64
C ASP A 87 -10.12 6.91 -7.44
N THR A 88 -9.54 8.10 -7.20
CA THR A 88 -8.13 8.23 -6.79
C THR A 88 -7.86 7.44 -5.52
N HIS A 89 -6.72 6.75 -5.47
CA HIS A 89 -6.46 5.77 -4.42
C HIS A 89 -5.01 5.79 -3.93
N LYS A 90 -4.19 4.78 -4.28
CA LYS A 90 -2.77 4.72 -3.91
C LYS A 90 -1.89 5.65 -4.74
N ASN A 91 -0.68 5.88 -4.25
CA ASN A 91 0.40 6.48 -5.01
C ASN A 91 1.77 5.95 -4.54
N PHE A 92 2.75 6.03 -5.43
CA PHE A 92 4.15 5.75 -5.14
C PHE A 92 5.02 6.84 -5.75
N TRP A 93 5.98 7.36 -5.00
CA TRP A 93 6.85 8.45 -5.46
C TRP A 93 8.31 8.12 -5.18
N GLU A 94 9.10 8.08 -6.25
CA GLU A 94 10.54 7.92 -6.19
C GLU A 94 11.19 9.29 -5.93
N CYS A 95 11.63 9.55 -4.71
CA CYS A 95 12.17 10.87 -4.36
C CYS A 95 13.45 11.23 -5.13
N ASP A 96 14.29 10.25 -5.48
CA ASP A 96 15.57 10.47 -6.17
C ASP A 96 15.41 10.80 -7.67
N THR A 97 14.39 10.26 -8.31
CA THR A 97 14.12 10.50 -9.74
C THR A 97 12.99 11.50 -9.98
N GLY A 98 12.13 11.70 -8.98
CA GLY A 98 10.88 12.45 -9.10
C GLY A 98 9.74 11.69 -9.79
N ILE A 99 9.94 10.44 -10.22
CA ILE A 99 8.90 9.67 -10.91
C ILE A 99 7.81 9.26 -9.92
N ALA A 100 6.56 9.58 -10.24
CA ALA A 100 5.40 9.23 -9.45
C ALA A 100 4.42 8.36 -10.24
N TYR A 101 3.85 7.38 -9.55
CA TYR A 101 2.83 6.46 -10.06
C TYR A 101 1.55 6.73 -9.27
N LEU A 102 0.55 7.32 -9.94
CA LEU A 102 -0.68 7.79 -9.31
C LEU A 102 -1.83 6.87 -9.72
N VAL A 103 -2.53 6.28 -8.75
CA VAL A 103 -3.69 5.43 -9.02
C VAL A 103 -4.95 6.29 -9.12
N SER A 104 -5.63 6.19 -10.26
CA SER A 104 -6.85 6.93 -10.57
C SER A 104 -7.55 6.37 -11.81
N GLY A 105 -8.81 6.69 -12.03
CA GLY A 105 -9.54 6.43 -13.26
C GLY A 105 -9.58 7.67 -14.14
N ALA A 106 -8.86 7.65 -15.26
CA ALA A 106 -8.99 8.67 -16.29
C ALA A 106 -10.40 8.59 -16.94
N PRO A 107 -11.04 9.72 -17.30
CA PRO A 107 -12.44 9.73 -17.73
C PRO A 107 -12.81 8.81 -18.88
N ASP A 108 -11.90 8.64 -19.84
CA ASP A 108 -12.03 7.88 -21.09
C ASP A 108 -11.61 6.40 -20.96
N TRP A 109 -11.04 6.02 -19.82
CA TRP A 109 -10.68 4.63 -19.53
C TRP A 109 -11.88 3.82 -19.03
N ARG A 110 -11.85 2.52 -19.30
CA ARG A 110 -12.96 1.57 -19.03
C ARG A 110 -12.93 1.02 -17.60
N THR A 111 -12.00 1.47 -16.76
CA THR A 111 -11.80 1.04 -15.37
C THR A 111 -11.82 2.24 -14.43
N ARG A 112 -12.19 2.04 -13.16
CA ARG A 112 -12.18 3.12 -12.16
C ARG A 112 -10.77 3.38 -11.62
N ARG A 113 -9.84 2.43 -11.71
CA ARG A 113 -8.48 2.58 -11.19
C ARG A 113 -7.45 2.01 -12.18
N MET A 114 -6.62 2.89 -12.69
CA MET A 114 -5.44 2.62 -13.52
C MET A 114 -4.27 3.52 -13.07
N THR A 115 -3.09 3.37 -13.66
CA THR A 115 -1.92 4.18 -13.30
C THR A 115 -1.75 5.36 -14.25
N GLN A 116 -1.60 6.56 -13.68
CA GLN A 116 -1.02 7.69 -14.39
C GLN A 116 0.42 7.89 -13.90
N VAL A 117 1.37 7.89 -14.83
CA VAL A 117 2.79 8.08 -14.52
C VAL A 117 3.14 9.54 -14.76
N TYR A 118 3.74 10.17 -13.77
CA TYR A 118 4.14 11.58 -13.78
C TYR A 118 5.63 11.74 -13.48
N ASP A 119 6.24 12.73 -14.12
CA ASP A 119 7.49 13.36 -13.70
C ASP A 119 7.13 14.47 -12.70
N LEU A 120 7.39 14.22 -11.42
CA LEU A 120 7.28 15.17 -10.32
C LEU A 120 8.67 15.56 -9.79
N SER A 121 9.69 15.56 -10.64
CA SER A 121 11.03 16.05 -10.26
C SER A 121 11.03 17.53 -9.89
N ASP A 122 10.11 18.30 -10.49
CA ASP A 122 9.69 19.65 -10.09
C ASP A 122 8.24 19.58 -9.57
N PRO A 123 8.03 19.59 -8.25
CA PRO A 123 6.69 19.49 -7.66
C PRO A 123 5.74 20.63 -8.02
N ALA A 124 6.23 21.80 -8.44
CA ALA A 124 5.38 22.91 -8.85
C ALA A 124 4.89 22.75 -10.30
N HIS A 125 5.61 21.98 -11.12
CA HIS A 125 5.29 21.77 -12.54
C HIS A 125 5.20 20.27 -12.90
N PRO A 126 4.20 19.52 -12.37
CA PRO A 126 3.96 18.12 -12.73
C PRO A 126 3.86 17.91 -14.23
N ARG A 127 4.59 16.92 -14.76
CA ARG A 127 4.49 16.55 -16.18
C ARG A 127 4.02 15.12 -16.34
N LYS A 128 2.85 14.94 -16.94
CA LYS A 128 2.34 13.59 -17.26
C LYS A 128 3.27 12.91 -18.27
N ILE A 129 3.66 11.67 -17.96
CA ILE A 129 4.47 10.82 -18.85
C ILE A 129 3.55 9.96 -19.71
N ARG A 130 2.65 9.19 -19.09
CA ARG A 130 1.71 8.30 -19.76
C ARG A 130 0.59 7.82 -18.84
N ASP A 131 -0.41 7.22 -19.46
CA ASP A 131 -1.40 6.36 -18.81
C ASP A 131 -0.99 4.88 -18.99
N PHE A 132 -1.25 4.04 -17.99
CA PHE A 132 -0.87 2.62 -17.98
C PHE A 132 -1.86 1.75 -17.19
N GLY A 133 -2.11 0.54 -17.67
CA GLY A 133 -3.00 -0.44 -17.07
C GLY A 133 -2.96 -1.76 -17.82
N LEU A 134 -3.91 -2.65 -17.54
CA LEU A 134 -4.03 -3.92 -18.26
C LEU A 134 -4.71 -3.72 -19.64
N PRO A 135 -4.22 -4.38 -20.71
CA PRO A 135 -4.89 -4.39 -22.01
C PRO A 135 -6.36 -4.81 -21.88
N GLY A 136 -7.26 -4.04 -22.48
CA GLY A 136 -8.71 -4.11 -22.30
C GLY A 136 -9.29 -2.94 -21.47
N GLN A 137 -8.46 -2.25 -20.68
CA GLN A 137 -8.88 -1.09 -19.89
C GLN A 137 -8.80 0.23 -20.67
N GLU A 138 -7.96 0.29 -21.70
CA GLU A 138 -7.68 1.48 -22.50
C GLU A 138 -8.90 1.98 -23.30
N PRO A 139 -8.90 3.27 -23.69
CA PRO A 139 -9.92 3.83 -24.57
C PRO A 139 -10.05 3.06 -25.89
N GLY A 140 -11.29 2.81 -26.31
CA GLY A 140 -11.58 2.11 -27.57
C GLY A 140 -11.43 0.59 -27.53
N ALA A 141 -10.95 0.01 -26.43
CA ALA A 141 -10.94 -1.44 -26.26
C ALA A 141 -12.36 -2.03 -26.22
N THR A 142 -12.49 -3.29 -26.64
CA THR A 142 -13.75 -4.05 -26.62
C THR A 142 -13.61 -5.31 -25.76
N GLY A 143 -14.71 -6.03 -25.51
CA GLY A 143 -14.70 -7.25 -24.70
C GLY A 143 -14.67 -6.99 -23.19
N ALA A 144 -14.29 -8.02 -22.42
CA ALA A 144 -14.27 -7.97 -20.95
C ALA A 144 -13.23 -6.96 -20.43
N VAL A 145 -13.60 -6.19 -19.40
CA VAL A 145 -12.69 -5.26 -18.74
C VAL A 145 -11.91 -6.03 -17.67
N PRO A 146 -10.56 -6.05 -17.70
CA PRO A 146 -9.75 -6.66 -16.65
C PRO A 146 -9.95 -5.99 -15.29
N THR A 147 -9.61 -6.72 -14.23
CA THR A 147 -9.70 -6.23 -12.85
C THR A 147 -8.87 -4.97 -12.61
N GLU A 148 -9.29 -4.17 -11.63
CA GLU A 148 -8.78 -2.80 -11.42
C GLU A 148 -7.46 -2.79 -10.64
N LEU A 149 -6.67 -1.73 -10.83
CA LEU A 149 -5.43 -1.56 -10.09
C LEU A 149 -5.71 -1.10 -8.65
N HIS A 150 -4.97 -1.68 -7.70
CA HIS A 150 -4.94 -1.17 -6.34
C HIS A 150 -3.76 -0.22 -6.11
N GLY A 151 -2.53 -0.66 -6.42
CA GLY A 151 -1.32 0.11 -6.15
C GLY A 151 -0.06 -0.45 -6.82
N PRO A 152 0.86 0.43 -7.25
CA PRO A 152 2.22 0.06 -7.63
C PRO A 152 3.24 0.26 -6.50
N ILE A 153 4.30 -0.54 -6.50
CA ILE A 153 5.54 -0.26 -5.77
C ILE A 153 6.71 -0.37 -6.74
N SER A 154 7.51 0.71 -6.82
CA SER A 154 8.70 0.75 -7.66
C SER A 154 9.96 0.45 -6.85
N THR A 155 10.89 -0.25 -7.48
CA THR A 155 12.26 -0.50 -6.96
C THR A 155 13.26 0.57 -7.41
N GLY A 156 12.75 1.66 -8.00
CA GLY A 156 13.56 2.79 -8.46
C GLY A 156 14.49 2.43 -9.62
N LYS A 157 15.44 3.33 -9.89
CA LYS A 157 16.40 3.17 -10.99
C LYS A 157 17.31 1.94 -10.81
N GLN A 158 17.67 1.61 -9.58
CA GLN A 158 18.60 0.50 -9.30
C GLN A 158 17.95 -0.87 -9.52
N GLY A 159 16.70 -1.06 -9.09
CA GLY A 159 15.99 -2.33 -9.33
C GLY A 159 15.36 -2.42 -10.71
N ASN A 160 15.05 -1.29 -11.35
CA ASN A 160 14.42 -1.21 -12.68
C ASN A 160 13.12 -2.06 -12.82
N ARG A 161 12.36 -2.22 -11.72
CA ARG A 161 11.09 -2.93 -11.70
C ARG A 161 10.00 -2.12 -11.02
N VAL A 162 8.79 -2.24 -11.56
CA VAL A 162 7.56 -1.82 -10.90
C VAL A 162 6.66 -3.05 -10.76
N TYR A 163 6.17 -3.27 -9.54
CA TYR A 163 5.23 -4.34 -9.23
C TYR A 163 3.86 -3.70 -9.02
N PHE A 164 2.88 -4.12 -9.83
CA PHE A 164 1.51 -3.64 -9.75
C PHE A 164 0.61 -4.73 -9.16
N GLY A 165 -0.17 -4.38 -8.13
CA GLY A 165 -1.21 -5.22 -7.56
C GLY A 165 -2.59 -4.86 -8.10
N TYR A 166 -3.27 -5.84 -8.71
CA TYR A 166 -4.62 -5.71 -9.24
C TYR A 166 -5.61 -6.62 -8.50
N GLY A 167 -6.90 -6.25 -8.54
CA GLY A 167 -8.00 -7.09 -8.08
C GLY A 167 -8.02 -7.34 -6.58
N THR A 168 -7.86 -6.29 -5.79
CA THR A 168 -7.82 -6.17 -4.32
C THR A 168 -8.36 -7.35 -3.48
N ASP A 169 -9.60 -7.80 -3.67
CA ASP A 169 -10.22 -8.90 -2.90
C ASP A 169 -10.32 -10.24 -3.65
N LYS A 170 -10.26 -10.22 -4.98
CA LYS A 170 -10.57 -11.39 -5.82
C LYS A 170 -10.02 -11.30 -7.24
N GLY A 171 -9.68 -12.45 -7.80
CA GLY A 171 -9.19 -12.55 -9.18
C GLY A 171 -7.93 -11.72 -9.42
N GLY A 172 -7.07 -11.66 -8.39
CA GLY A 172 -5.91 -10.78 -8.36
C GLY A 172 -4.87 -11.11 -9.40
N ILE A 173 -4.07 -10.10 -9.74
CA ILE A 173 -2.90 -10.24 -10.61
C ILE A 173 -1.77 -9.42 -10.00
N VAL A 174 -0.59 -10.02 -9.88
CA VAL A 174 0.66 -9.27 -9.71
C VAL A 174 1.31 -9.13 -11.08
N GLN A 175 1.50 -7.91 -11.55
CA GLN A 175 2.17 -7.62 -12.82
C GLN A 175 3.59 -7.13 -12.54
N ILE A 176 4.57 -7.75 -13.19
CA ILE A 176 5.97 -7.36 -13.13
C ILE A 176 6.29 -6.56 -14.39
N VAL A 177 6.75 -5.33 -14.22
CA VAL A 177 6.97 -4.38 -15.32
C VAL A 177 8.40 -3.86 -15.29
N ASP A 178 9.03 -3.80 -16.46
CA ASP A 178 10.30 -3.13 -16.68
C ASP A 178 10.10 -1.61 -16.59
N ARG A 179 10.72 -0.99 -15.58
CA ARG A 179 10.53 0.43 -15.28
C ARG A 179 11.02 1.33 -16.41
N GLU A 180 12.21 1.07 -16.95
CA GLU A 180 12.79 1.90 -18.01
C GLU A 180 11.95 1.82 -19.29
N LYS A 181 11.50 0.63 -19.69
CA LYS A 181 10.58 0.48 -20.83
C LYS A 181 9.25 1.17 -20.61
N LEU A 182 8.72 1.15 -19.38
CA LEU A 182 7.48 1.83 -19.04
C LEU A 182 7.61 3.35 -19.26
N LEU A 183 8.74 3.93 -18.86
CA LEU A 183 8.98 5.37 -18.90
C LEU A 183 9.41 5.90 -20.27
N SER A 184 10.22 5.14 -21.01
CA SER A 184 10.83 5.56 -22.27
C SER A 184 10.14 5.02 -23.52
N GLY A 185 9.33 3.97 -23.39
CA GLY A 185 8.60 3.35 -24.50
C GLY A 185 7.46 4.22 -25.05
N PRO A 186 6.79 3.75 -26.12
CA PRO A 186 5.62 4.40 -26.69
C PRO A 186 4.54 4.66 -25.63
N LYS A 187 3.95 5.86 -25.66
CA LYS A 187 3.13 6.39 -24.55
C LYS A 187 1.64 6.25 -24.78
N GLU A 188 1.22 6.13 -26.03
CA GLU A 188 -0.16 5.95 -26.44
C GLU A 188 -0.67 4.63 -25.85
N PRO A 189 -1.85 4.59 -25.21
CA PRO A 189 -2.32 3.40 -24.51
C PRO A 189 -2.96 2.40 -25.46
N THR A 190 -2.22 1.90 -26.45
CA THR A 190 -2.64 0.76 -27.26
C THR A 190 -2.36 -0.54 -26.52
N ALA A 191 -3.09 -1.61 -26.84
CA ALA A 191 -2.86 -2.92 -26.22
C ALA A 191 -1.39 -3.39 -26.34
N ASP A 192 -0.71 -3.10 -27.44
CA ASP A 192 0.70 -3.45 -27.64
C ASP A 192 1.64 -2.57 -26.81
N ASN A 193 1.38 -1.27 -26.72
CA ASN A 193 2.17 -0.35 -25.90
C ASN A 193 1.99 -0.59 -24.39
N LEU A 194 0.84 -1.12 -23.96
CA LEU A 194 0.59 -1.56 -22.59
C LEU A 194 1.28 -2.90 -22.27
N ARG A 195 1.43 -3.79 -23.26
CA ARG A 195 2.21 -5.04 -23.12
C ARG A 195 3.72 -4.82 -23.21
N TYR A 196 4.17 -3.78 -23.92
CA TYR A 196 5.58 -3.54 -24.18
C TYR A 196 6.50 -3.57 -22.94
N PRO A 197 6.15 -2.92 -21.81
CA PRO A 197 7.00 -2.95 -20.61
C PRO A 197 6.70 -4.15 -19.69
N GLU A 198 5.68 -4.95 -19.97
CA GLU A 198 5.32 -6.10 -19.15
C GLU A 198 6.35 -7.24 -19.31
N ILE A 199 6.80 -7.78 -18.18
CA ILE A 199 7.68 -8.95 -18.15
C ILE A 199 6.86 -10.21 -17.93
N ALA A 200 5.99 -10.20 -16.91
CA ALA A 200 5.15 -11.33 -16.55
C ALA A 200 3.95 -10.90 -15.70
N ARG A 201 3.03 -11.85 -15.54
CA ARG A 201 1.92 -11.77 -14.60
C ARG A 201 1.88 -13.03 -13.77
N LEU A 202 1.62 -12.87 -12.48
CA LEU A 202 1.25 -13.95 -11.58
C LEU A 202 -0.26 -13.83 -11.29
N PRO A 203 -1.11 -14.65 -11.94
CA PRO A 203 -2.52 -14.70 -11.61
C PRO A 203 -2.70 -15.35 -10.23
N MET A 204 -3.60 -14.77 -9.42
CA MET A 204 -3.97 -15.28 -8.11
C MET A 204 -5.27 -16.09 -8.20
N SER A 205 -5.62 -16.74 -7.09
CA SER A 205 -6.90 -17.41 -6.92
C SER A 205 -8.07 -16.47 -7.23
N ALA A 206 -9.18 -17.01 -7.75
CA ALA A 206 -10.42 -16.26 -7.91
C ALA A 206 -10.98 -15.72 -6.57
N PHE A 207 -10.46 -16.20 -5.44
CA PHE A 207 -10.85 -15.79 -4.09
C PHE A 207 -9.93 -14.77 -3.42
N ASN A 208 -8.81 -14.40 -4.07
CA ASN A 208 -7.79 -13.55 -3.48
C ASN A 208 -7.33 -12.47 -4.47
N GLY A 209 -6.76 -11.41 -3.94
CA GLY A 209 -6.43 -10.20 -4.66
C GLY A 209 -5.09 -9.59 -4.29
N ALA A 210 -4.50 -8.78 -5.17
CA ALA A 210 -3.25 -8.09 -4.84
C ALA A 210 -3.53 -6.64 -4.43
N HIS A 211 -3.65 -6.39 -3.13
CA HIS A 211 -3.75 -5.04 -2.57
C HIS A 211 -2.35 -4.38 -2.47
N THR A 212 -1.39 -4.99 -1.78
CA THR A 212 -0.01 -4.49 -1.72
C THR A 212 0.95 -5.51 -2.30
N THR A 213 1.87 -5.08 -3.17
CA THR A 213 2.92 -5.94 -3.77
C THR A 213 4.29 -5.42 -3.38
N PHE A 214 4.75 -5.76 -2.18
CA PHE A 214 5.96 -5.24 -1.54
C PHE A 214 7.21 -6.03 -1.99
N PRO A 215 8.12 -5.45 -2.80
CA PRO A 215 9.27 -6.15 -3.35
C PRO A 215 10.45 -6.15 -2.39
N MET A 216 11.14 -7.29 -2.37
CA MET A 216 12.36 -7.56 -1.62
C MET A 216 13.36 -8.28 -2.54
N PRO A 217 13.96 -7.57 -3.52
CA PRO A 217 14.96 -8.15 -4.41
C PRO A 217 16.21 -8.49 -3.61
N GLY A 218 16.89 -9.60 -3.90
CA GLY A 218 18.11 -10.01 -3.21
C GLY A 218 17.90 -10.35 -1.74
N MET A 219 16.80 -11.04 -1.39
CA MET A 219 16.57 -11.63 -0.08
C MET A 219 17.54 -12.78 0.16
N PRO A 220 18.42 -12.71 1.17
CA PRO A 220 19.23 -13.85 1.55
C PRO A 220 18.35 -14.92 2.20
N VAL A 221 18.41 -16.16 1.71
CA VAL A 221 17.72 -17.29 2.34
C VAL A 221 18.74 -18.12 3.09
N LYS A 222 18.74 -18.02 4.42
CA LYS A 222 19.80 -18.62 5.27
C LYS A 222 19.95 -20.12 5.03
N GLU A 223 18.83 -20.83 4.90
CA GLU A 223 18.83 -22.28 4.64
C GLU A 223 19.52 -22.65 3.32
N PHE A 224 19.45 -21.76 2.31
CA PHE A 224 20.03 -21.97 0.99
C PHE A 224 21.48 -21.46 0.90
N SER A 225 22.10 -21.05 2.00
CA SER A 225 23.43 -20.42 2.00
C SER A 225 24.56 -21.33 1.46
N ASN A 226 24.37 -22.64 1.52
CA ASN A 226 25.31 -23.65 0.99
C ASN A 226 24.98 -24.08 -0.44
N ASP A 227 23.83 -23.70 -0.99
CA ASP A 227 23.42 -24.09 -2.33
C ASP A 227 24.31 -23.44 -3.38
N LYS A 228 24.66 -24.18 -4.44
CA LYS A 228 25.49 -23.62 -5.51
C LYS A 228 24.82 -22.39 -6.15
N ASP A 229 23.54 -22.50 -6.44
CA ASP A 229 22.74 -21.50 -7.15
C ASP A 229 21.54 -21.10 -6.30
N GLY A 230 21.21 -19.80 -6.26
CA GLY A 230 19.97 -19.35 -5.62
C GLY A 230 20.01 -19.11 -4.11
N LYS A 231 21.19 -18.86 -3.54
CA LYS A 231 21.36 -18.45 -2.13
C LYS A 231 20.56 -17.19 -1.77
N SER A 232 20.31 -16.36 -2.77
CA SER A 232 19.48 -15.17 -2.68
C SER A 232 18.32 -15.28 -3.66
N ARG A 233 17.15 -14.80 -3.25
CA ARG A 233 15.92 -14.78 -4.04
C ARG A 233 15.39 -13.37 -4.20
N ASP A 234 14.73 -13.08 -5.30
CA ASP A 234 13.89 -11.89 -5.41
C ASP A 234 12.48 -12.27 -4.96
N ILE A 235 11.99 -11.66 -3.88
CA ILE A 235 10.70 -12.01 -3.28
C ILE A 235 9.74 -10.83 -3.42
N VAL A 236 8.47 -11.12 -3.65
CA VAL A 236 7.39 -10.14 -3.49
C VAL A 236 6.44 -10.64 -2.42
N MET A 237 6.25 -9.86 -1.36
CA MET A 237 5.17 -10.07 -0.41
C MET A 237 3.91 -9.45 -0.98
N ILE A 238 2.85 -10.24 -1.06
CA ILE A 238 1.55 -9.84 -1.60
C ILE A 238 0.55 -9.86 -0.46
N VAL A 239 -0.07 -8.73 -0.20
CA VAL A 239 -1.09 -8.59 0.85
C VAL A 239 -2.43 -8.42 0.16
N ASP A 240 -3.39 -9.28 0.51
CA ASP A 240 -4.79 -9.15 0.09
C ASP A 240 -5.55 -8.13 0.97
N GLU A 241 -6.78 -7.75 0.61
CA GLU A 241 -7.66 -6.94 1.46
C GLU A 241 -9.01 -7.61 1.72
N ALA A 242 -9.34 -7.79 3.01
CA ALA A 242 -10.72 -8.03 3.42
C ALA A 242 -11.59 -6.78 3.26
N ILE A 243 -12.73 -6.90 2.57
CA ILE A 243 -13.67 -5.80 2.31
C ILE A 243 -15.02 -5.96 3.02
N LEU A 244 -15.35 -7.16 3.51
CA LEU A 244 -16.61 -7.47 4.19
C LEU A 244 -16.43 -7.76 5.69
N ASN A 245 -17.46 -7.42 6.46
CA ASN A 245 -17.51 -7.68 7.89
C ASN A 245 -17.86 -9.16 8.17
N GLU A 246 -17.45 -9.65 9.33
CA GLU A 246 -17.86 -10.96 9.89
C GLU A 246 -17.62 -12.14 8.94
N CYS A 247 -16.51 -12.09 8.19
CA CYS A 247 -16.06 -13.18 7.30
C CYS A 247 -17.08 -13.57 6.22
N ALA A 248 -17.88 -12.62 5.74
CA ALA A 248 -18.84 -12.83 4.66
C ALA A 248 -18.20 -12.94 3.25
N GLU A 249 -16.89 -13.17 3.18
CA GLU A 249 -16.07 -13.29 1.97
C GLU A 249 -14.97 -14.35 2.18
N PRO A 250 -14.31 -14.82 1.11
CA PRO A 250 -13.16 -15.71 1.25
C PRO A 250 -12.05 -15.09 2.10
N ARG A 251 -11.30 -15.94 2.81
CA ARG A 251 -10.21 -15.49 3.68
C ARG A 251 -9.13 -14.77 2.88
N GLN A 252 -8.92 -13.51 3.23
CA GLN A 252 -7.84 -12.68 2.68
C GLN A 252 -6.57 -12.86 3.52
N MET A 253 -5.45 -13.09 2.84
CA MET A 253 -4.20 -13.56 3.44
C MET A 253 -3.00 -12.69 3.03
N VAL A 254 -1.84 -13.03 3.59
CA VAL A 254 -0.54 -12.57 3.11
C VAL A 254 0.11 -13.72 2.37
N TRP A 255 0.80 -13.41 1.29
CA TRP A 255 1.38 -14.37 0.38
C TRP A 255 2.82 -13.96 0.05
N PHE A 256 3.68 -14.92 -0.26
CA PHE A 256 5.03 -14.66 -0.75
C PHE A 256 5.23 -15.35 -2.08
N ALA A 257 5.71 -14.59 -3.06
CA ALA A 257 6.08 -15.09 -4.37
C ALA A 257 7.59 -14.94 -4.59
N ASP A 258 8.22 -16.01 -5.06
CA ASP A 258 9.57 -15.96 -5.62
C ASP A 258 9.48 -15.49 -7.08
N VAL A 259 10.13 -14.36 -7.36
CA VAL A 259 10.21 -13.73 -8.67
C VAL A 259 11.64 -13.70 -9.21
N THR A 260 12.57 -14.47 -8.63
CA THR A 260 13.97 -14.56 -9.08
C THR A 260 14.08 -14.90 -10.56
N THR A 261 13.18 -15.76 -11.05
CA THR A 261 12.95 -15.95 -12.49
C THR A 261 11.71 -15.15 -12.88
N GLU A 262 11.89 -13.89 -13.25
CA GLU A 262 10.79 -12.92 -13.41
C GLU A 262 9.72 -13.33 -14.43
N THR A 263 10.08 -14.16 -15.41
CA THR A 263 9.13 -14.70 -16.41
C THR A 263 8.31 -15.88 -15.91
N ARG A 264 8.63 -16.42 -14.72
CA ARG A 264 7.99 -17.58 -14.10
C ARG A 264 7.88 -17.38 -12.58
N PRO A 265 7.17 -16.33 -12.12
CA PRO A 265 6.96 -16.10 -10.71
C PRO A 265 6.19 -17.27 -10.09
N MET A 266 6.52 -17.64 -8.85
CA MET A 266 5.89 -18.76 -8.15
C MET A 266 5.52 -18.37 -6.73
N MET A 267 4.29 -18.72 -6.34
CA MET A 267 3.85 -18.63 -4.95
C MET A 267 4.59 -19.67 -4.10
N ILE A 268 5.25 -19.25 -3.03
CA ILE A 268 6.09 -20.12 -2.20
C ILE A 268 5.53 -20.33 -0.79
N SER A 269 4.78 -19.37 -0.24
CA SER A 269 4.20 -19.49 1.09
C SER A 269 3.05 -18.51 1.32
N SER A 270 2.37 -18.65 2.46
CA SER A 270 1.33 -17.72 2.91
C SER A 270 1.29 -17.61 4.43
N PHE A 271 0.63 -16.56 4.92
CA PHE A 271 0.34 -16.32 6.33
C PHE A 271 -1.10 -15.84 6.50
N THR A 272 -1.75 -16.33 7.57
CA THR A 272 -3.02 -15.79 8.05
C THR A 272 -3.10 -15.92 9.57
N VAL A 273 -3.82 -15.02 10.21
CA VAL A 273 -4.16 -15.14 11.62
C VAL A 273 -5.19 -16.26 11.78
N PRO A 274 -4.99 -17.25 12.68
CA PRO A 274 -6.00 -18.26 12.94
C PRO A 274 -7.28 -17.63 13.51
N GLU A 275 -8.42 -17.84 12.86
CA GLU A 275 -9.71 -17.29 13.28
C GLU A 275 -10.03 -17.62 14.74
N ALA A 276 -9.83 -18.89 15.11
CA ALA A 276 -10.10 -19.42 16.43
C ALA A 276 -9.23 -18.80 17.54
N SER A 277 -8.14 -18.09 17.21
CA SER A 277 -7.27 -17.46 18.23
C SER A 277 -7.89 -16.22 18.89
N GLY A 278 -8.96 -15.66 18.29
CA GLY A 278 -9.65 -14.48 18.83
C GLY A 278 -11.13 -14.39 18.48
N HIS A 279 -11.72 -15.48 17.97
CA HIS A 279 -13.10 -15.55 17.48
C HIS A 279 -13.42 -14.38 16.54
N PHE A 280 -12.50 -14.08 15.63
CA PHE A 280 -12.47 -12.82 14.89
C PHE A 280 -13.63 -12.67 13.90
N CYS A 281 -14.22 -13.77 13.40
CA CYS A 281 -15.42 -13.65 12.58
C CYS A 281 -16.63 -13.18 13.41
N GLU A 282 -16.73 -13.63 14.67
CA GLU A 282 -17.82 -13.28 15.57
C GLU A 282 -17.60 -11.96 16.30
N ARG A 283 -16.35 -11.49 16.42
CA ARG A 283 -15.97 -10.24 17.10
C ARG A 283 -16.60 -8.99 16.49
N GLY A 284 -16.97 -9.03 15.20
CA GLY A 284 -17.53 -7.91 14.45
C GLY A 284 -16.47 -7.14 13.64
N GLY A 285 -16.92 -6.39 12.64
CA GLY A 285 -16.02 -5.72 11.69
C GLY A 285 -15.35 -6.70 10.73
N ARG A 286 -14.39 -6.19 9.94
CA ARG A 286 -13.63 -7.01 8.99
C ARG A 286 -12.57 -7.84 9.72
N PHE A 287 -12.28 -9.03 9.19
CA PHE A 287 -11.21 -9.91 9.63
C PHE A 287 -10.49 -10.55 8.43
N GLY A 288 -9.24 -10.15 8.23
CA GLY A 288 -8.37 -10.57 7.14
C GLY A 288 -7.23 -9.56 7.00
N SER A 289 -6.28 -9.84 6.11
CA SER A 289 -5.21 -8.89 5.77
C SER A 289 -5.78 -7.62 5.13
N HIS A 290 -4.96 -6.57 5.12
CA HIS A 290 -5.24 -5.34 4.39
C HIS A 290 -3.95 -4.69 3.86
N SER A 291 -3.29 -3.85 4.65
CA SER A 291 -2.08 -3.14 4.25
C SER A 291 -0.87 -3.58 5.06
N SER A 292 0.31 -3.51 4.44
CA SER A 292 1.59 -3.62 5.13
C SER A 292 2.20 -2.25 5.40
N ASN A 293 3.25 -2.21 6.23
CA ASN A 293 4.21 -1.14 6.14
C ASN A 293 4.84 -1.15 4.74
N GLU A 294 5.16 0.02 4.21
CA GLU A 294 5.77 0.16 2.88
C GLU A 294 7.13 0.87 2.93
N SER A 295 7.56 1.32 4.12
CA SER A 295 8.94 1.74 4.36
C SER A 295 9.92 0.62 4.07
N MET A 296 10.94 0.94 3.28
CA MET A 296 12.08 0.07 2.97
C MET A 296 13.31 0.42 3.83
N ALA A 297 13.11 1.09 4.97
CA ALA A 297 14.20 1.44 5.87
C ALA A 297 14.93 0.19 6.39
N PRO A 298 16.28 0.20 6.49
CA PRO A 298 17.06 -0.97 6.89
C PRO A 298 16.71 -1.57 8.26
N VAL A 299 16.06 -0.80 9.14
CA VAL A 299 15.62 -1.26 10.46
C VAL A 299 14.70 -2.48 10.39
N TYR A 300 13.81 -2.55 9.39
CA TYR A 300 12.86 -3.66 9.23
C TYR A 300 12.90 -4.33 7.85
N TYR A 301 13.35 -3.62 6.81
CA TYR A 301 13.35 -4.15 5.46
C TYR A 301 14.08 -5.51 5.36
N LYS A 302 13.44 -6.49 4.71
CA LYS A 302 13.89 -7.89 4.57
C LYS A 302 14.02 -8.69 5.89
N LYS A 303 13.57 -8.14 7.02
CA LYS A 303 13.65 -8.79 8.34
C LYS A 303 12.27 -8.96 8.97
N MET A 304 11.48 -7.90 8.96
CA MET A 304 10.16 -7.83 9.58
C MET A 304 9.17 -7.21 8.60
N ALA A 305 7.96 -7.76 8.54
CA ALA A 305 6.80 -7.11 7.95
C ALA A 305 5.75 -6.88 9.02
N PHE A 306 5.08 -5.73 8.97
CA PHE A 306 3.94 -5.42 9.81
C PHE A 306 2.70 -5.36 8.95
N ILE A 307 1.66 -6.10 9.31
CA ILE A 307 0.43 -6.24 8.52
C ILE A 307 -0.77 -5.83 9.36
N ALA A 308 -1.53 -4.86 8.87
CA ALA A 308 -2.85 -4.54 9.40
C ALA A 308 -3.83 -5.68 9.08
N PHE A 309 -4.51 -6.17 10.11
CA PHE A 309 -5.43 -7.31 10.06
C PHE A 309 -6.82 -6.95 10.61
N PHE A 310 -7.25 -5.69 10.42
CA PHE A 310 -8.52 -5.15 10.89
C PHE A 310 -8.80 -5.45 12.36
N ASN A 311 -9.85 -6.23 12.69
CA ASN A 311 -10.23 -6.54 14.08
C ASN A 311 -9.23 -7.46 14.80
N ALA A 312 -8.28 -8.02 14.05
CA ALA A 312 -7.14 -8.76 14.56
C ALA A 312 -5.91 -7.88 14.77
N GLY A 313 -6.02 -6.55 14.68
CA GLY A 313 -4.95 -5.61 15.02
C GLY A 313 -3.81 -5.60 14.00
N VAL A 314 -2.60 -5.29 14.45
CA VAL A 314 -1.37 -5.37 13.64
C VAL A 314 -0.58 -6.62 13.98
N ARG A 315 -0.03 -7.30 12.96
CA ARG A 315 0.78 -8.52 13.08
C ARG A 315 2.22 -8.25 12.67
N ALA A 316 3.18 -8.64 13.50
CA ALA A 316 4.60 -8.57 13.21
C ALA A 316 5.10 -9.94 12.75
N LEU A 317 5.56 -10.02 11.50
CA LEU A 317 6.01 -11.24 10.84
C LEU A 317 7.53 -11.22 10.63
N ASP A 318 8.22 -12.20 11.17
CA ASP A 318 9.58 -12.54 10.75
C ASP A 318 9.52 -13.11 9.33
N ILE A 319 10.14 -12.40 8.39
CA ILE A 319 10.12 -12.71 6.96
C ILE A 319 11.51 -13.08 6.43
N ARG A 320 12.50 -13.28 7.32
CA ARG A 320 13.87 -13.68 6.93
C ARG A 320 13.90 -15.05 6.25
N ASP A 321 12.92 -15.89 6.55
CA ASP A 321 12.59 -17.07 5.75
C ASP A 321 11.25 -16.85 5.03
N PRO A 322 11.26 -16.38 3.77
CA PRO A 322 10.04 -16.12 3.02
C PRO A 322 9.28 -17.41 2.63
N TYR A 323 9.87 -18.60 2.82
CA TYR A 323 9.16 -19.87 2.63
C TYR A 323 8.35 -20.28 3.87
N HIS A 324 8.71 -19.74 5.05
CA HIS A 324 8.06 -20.04 6.32
C HIS A 324 7.90 -18.77 7.17
N PRO A 325 7.12 -17.77 6.71
CA PRO A 325 6.90 -16.53 7.47
C PRO A 325 6.25 -16.85 8.82
N LYS A 326 6.75 -16.22 9.88
CA LYS A 326 6.32 -16.52 11.26
C LYS A 326 5.86 -15.27 12.00
N GLU A 327 4.68 -15.31 12.60
CA GLU A 327 4.26 -14.28 13.55
C GLU A 327 5.14 -14.32 14.81
N VAL A 328 5.72 -13.18 15.16
CA VAL A 328 6.57 -13.01 16.36
C VAL A 328 6.01 -11.99 17.34
N GLY A 329 4.90 -11.32 16.99
CA GLY A 329 4.20 -10.41 17.88
C GLY A 329 2.93 -9.87 17.22
N TYR A 330 2.02 -9.37 18.05
CA TYR A 330 0.84 -8.66 17.59
C TYR A 330 0.42 -7.61 18.61
N PHE A 331 -0.35 -6.63 18.15
CA PHE A 331 -1.03 -5.67 19.02
C PHE A 331 -2.45 -5.46 18.52
N ILE A 332 -3.43 -5.60 19.43
CA ILE A 332 -4.83 -5.32 19.15
C ILE A 332 -5.25 -4.18 20.07
N SER A 333 -5.60 -3.04 19.48
CA SER A 333 -6.09 -1.87 20.22
C SER A 333 -7.30 -2.23 21.09
N ALA A 334 -7.38 -1.61 22.27
CA ALA A 334 -8.58 -1.68 23.10
C ALA A 334 -9.72 -0.90 22.45
N ILE A 335 -10.95 -1.37 22.63
CA ILE A 335 -12.15 -0.60 22.30
C ILE A 335 -12.24 0.59 23.27
N THR A 336 -12.59 1.75 22.74
CA THR A 336 -12.85 2.96 23.53
C THR A 336 -14.30 3.40 23.36
N ASP A 337 -14.74 4.38 24.14
CA ASP A 337 -16.03 5.06 23.98
C ASP A 337 -16.19 5.75 22.61
N LYS A 338 -15.06 6.06 21.95
CA LYS A 338 -15.02 6.64 20.59
C LYS A 338 -15.04 5.59 19.49
N THR A 339 -14.87 4.30 19.79
CA THR A 339 -14.78 3.27 18.76
C THR A 339 -16.13 3.09 18.06
N ASP A 340 -16.14 3.26 16.74
CA ASP A 340 -17.34 3.20 15.91
C ASP A 340 -17.90 1.78 15.75
N LYS A 341 -19.21 1.71 15.52
CA LYS A 341 -19.92 0.46 15.22
C LYS A 341 -19.59 -0.05 13.82
N ARG A 342 -19.51 -1.37 13.68
CA ARG A 342 -19.41 -2.11 12.42
C ARG A 342 -20.65 -2.97 12.25
N CYS A 343 -21.35 -2.76 11.15
CA CYS A 343 -22.66 -3.33 10.92
C CYS A 343 -22.64 -4.33 9.77
N VAL A 344 -23.50 -5.33 9.87
CA VAL A 344 -23.86 -6.26 8.81
C VAL A 344 -25.38 -6.21 8.62
N THR A 345 -25.83 -6.39 7.39
CA THR A 345 -27.25 -6.50 7.09
C THR A 345 -27.55 -7.96 6.76
N THR A 346 -28.38 -8.59 7.59
CA THR A 346 -28.82 -9.98 7.44
C THR A 346 -30.34 -10.02 7.57
N ASP A 347 -31.04 -10.65 6.61
CA ASP A 347 -32.51 -10.74 6.61
C ASP A 347 -33.21 -9.38 6.81
N GLU A 348 -32.74 -8.36 6.08
CA GLU A 348 -33.22 -6.96 6.15
C GLU A 348 -33.09 -6.29 7.53
N LYS A 349 -32.39 -6.92 8.48
CA LYS A 349 -32.09 -6.36 9.80
C LYS A 349 -30.61 -6.00 9.90
N GLU A 350 -30.36 -4.77 10.35
CA GLU A 350 -29.02 -4.31 10.66
C GLU A 350 -28.60 -4.82 12.04
N ARG A 351 -27.44 -5.48 12.09
CA ARG A 351 -26.79 -5.87 13.34
C ARG A 351 -25.43 -5.22 13.40
N CYS A 352 -25.20 -4.44 14.45
CA CYS A 352 -23.96 -3.71 14.66
C CYS A 352 -23.22 -4.19 15.91
N LYS A 353 -21.89 -4.30 15.82
CA LYS A 353 -20.98 -4.54 16.94
C LYS A 353 -19.94 -3.43 17.01
N VAL A 354 -19.47 -3.09 18.20
CA VAL A 354 -18.33 -2.17 18.35
C VAL A 354 -17.06 -3.01 18.22
N ALA A 355 -16.23 -2.70 17.23
CA ALA A 355 -15.00 -3.45 16.96
C ALA A 355 -13.93 -2.52 16.39
N ILE A 356 -12.70 -2.70 16.87
CA ILE A 356 -11.51 -2.07 16.27
C ILE A 356 -11.34 -2.55 14.83
N GLN A 357 -10.74 -1.70 14.00
CA GLN A 357 -10.45 -1.91 12.60
C GLN A 357 -9.09 -1.27 12.27
N THR A 358 -7.98 -1.86 12.74
CA THR A 358 -6.65 -1.41 12.35
C THR A 358 -6.53 -1.46 10.83
N ASN A 359 -6.43 -0.29 10.21
CA ASN A 359 -6.57 -0.12 8.77
C ASN A 359 -5.20 0.00 8.10
N ASN A 360 -4.32 0.82 8.65
CA ASN A 360 -2.98 1.01 8.11
C ASN A 360 -1.92 0.82 9.16
N VAL A 361 -0.74 0.42 8.67
CA VAL A 361 0.49 0.35 9.42
C VAL A 361 1.63 0.93 8.60
N GLU A 362 2.53 1.67 9.24
CA GLU A 362 3.79 2.13 8.65
C GLU A 362 4.88 2.16 9.73
N THR A 363 6.15 2.26 9.33
CA THR A 363 7.32 2.27 10.22
C THR A 363 8.27 3.40 9.90
N ASP A 364 9.03 3.85 10.89
CA ASP A 364 10.15 4.79 10.71
C ASP A 364 11.52 4.13 10.95
N ASP A 365 12.59 4.86 10.65
CA ASP A 365 13.98 4.41 10.79
C ASP A 365 14.44 4.28 12.25
N ARG A 366 13.75 4.93 13.19
CA ARG A 366 13.96 4.78 14.65
C ARG A 366 13.44 3.45 15.18
N GLY A 367 12.63 2.74 14.39
CA GLY A 367 12.05 1.45 14.74
C GLY A 367 10.65 1.55 15.35
N PHE A 368 9.98 2.70 15.28
CA PHE A 368 8.59 2.80 15.70
C PHE A 368 7.65 2.27 14.63
N VAL A 369 6.53 1.71 15.09
CA VAL A 369 5.44 1.17 14.26
C VAL A 369 4.19 2.00 14.52
N TYR A 370 3.65 2.62 13.48
CA TYR A 370 2.49 3.49 13.53
C TYR A 370 1.29 2.74 12.99
N ILE A 371 0.23 2.63 13.78
CA ILE A 371 -1.02 2.02 13.32
C ILE A 371 -2.19 2.97 13.47
N VAL A 372 -3.06 3.01 12.47
CA VAL A 372 -4.27 3.83 12.50
C VAL A 372 -5.52 2.98 12.33
N ASP A 373 -6.52 3.27 13.15
CA ASP A 373 -7.78 2.55 13.20
C ASP A 373 -8.88 3.32 12.45
N ARG A 374 -9.54 2.66 11.49
CA ARG A 374 -10.66 3.27 10.72
C ARG A 374 -11.99 3.30 11.48
N ALA A 375 -12.03 2.76 12.69
CA ALA A 375 -13.18 2.79 13.58
C ALA A 375 -12.99 3.79 14.72
N ASN A 376 -12.30 4.90 14.45
CA ASN A 376 -12.11 6.02 15.38
C ASN A 376 -11.37 5.67 16.68
N THR A 377 -10.68 4.52 16.73
CA THR A 377 -9.84 4.14 17.89
C THR A 377 -8.51 4.90 17.90
N GLY A 378 -8.20 5.66 16.84
CA GLY A 378 -7.08 6.61 16.78
C GLY A 378 -5.77 6.03 16.22
N LEU A 379 -4.69 6.78 16.44
CA LEU A 379 -3.30 6.44 16.11
C LEU A 379 -2.62 5.82 17.34
N HIS A 380 -1.90 4.71 17.14
CA HIS A 380 -1.02 4.15 18.17
C HIS A 380 0.41 4.12 17.62
N ILE A 381 1.37 4.44 18.47
CA ILE A 381 2.80 4.34 18.18
C ILE A 381 3.36 3.22 19.06
N LEU A 382 3.91 2.20 18.42
CA LEU A 382 4.32 0.95 19.05
C LEU A 382 5.82 0.75 18.85
N GLU A 383 6.42 -0.06 19.71
CA GLU A 383 7.78 -0.57 19.55
C GLU A 383 7.80 -2.09 19.74
N LEU A 384 8.76 -2.75 19.10
CA LEU A 384 8.99 -4.18 19.34
C LEU A 384 9.65 -4.40 20.70
N THR A 385 9.24 -5.47 21.37
CA THR A 385 9.81 -5.95 22.65
C THR A 385 10.19 -7.43 22.55
N GLY A 386 11.00 -7.91 23.50
CA GLY A 386 11.37 -9.33 23.62
C GLY A 386 11.97 -9.93 22.35
N ASP A 387 11.57 -11.17 22.04
CA ASP A 387 12.07 -11.93 20.88
C ASP A 387 11.83 -11.22 19.54
N ALA A 388 10.69 -10.53 19.39
CA ALA A 388 10.40 -9.77 18.17
C ALA A 388 11.42 -8.65 17.94
N ARG A 389 11.82 -7.96 19.02
CA ARG A 389 12.86 -6.93 18.97
C ARG A 389 14.22 -7.51 18.57
N ALA A 390 14.58 -8.67 19.12
CA ALA A 390 15.81 -9.38 18.80
C ALA A 390 15.84 -9.84 17.32
N VAL A 391 14.71 -10.30 16.77
CA VAL A 391 14.58 -10.67 15.35
C VAL A 391 14.89 -9.50 14.42
N ALA A 392 14.43 -8.29 14.76
CA ALA A 392 14.71 -7.07 13.99
C ALA A 392 16.18 -6.61 14.06
N GLY A 393 16.96 -7.14 15.00
CA GLY A 393 18.34 -6.72 15.26
C GLY A 393 18.44 -5.36 15.93
N LEU A 394 17.41 -4.98 16.70
CA LEU A 394 17.39 -3.75 17.48
C LEU A 394 18.11 -3.96 18.83
N PRO A 395 18.84 -2.94 19.32
CA PRO A 395 19.57 -3.00 20.59
C PRO A 395 18.65 -3.14 21.81
#